data_AF-A0A0J9T8X0-F1
#
_entry.id   AF-A0A0J9T8X0-F1
#
_cell.length_a   1.000
_cell.length_b   1.000
_cell.length_c   1.000
_cell.angle_alpha   90.00
_cell.angle_beta   90.00
_cell.angle_gamma   90.00
#
_symmetry.space_group_name_H-M   'P 1'
#
loop_
_entity.id
_entity.type
_entity.pdbx_description
1 polymer ?
#
loop_
_entity_poly.entity_id
_entity_poly.type
_entity_poly.pdbx_seq_one_letter_code
_entity_poly.pdbx_strand_id
1 'polypeptide(L)'
;MNIVNNEFKYNVKTIKDEDQIPYEFYSRLDIPENASNLKNFIPSEATLIFVDHNESKEILAQLARNIKLIVSNYPKNYVKRCRDINYWMNEKIKTPENRKLVSDLKTSCYSVFNYIKWNKGGSDEIVCKRNEEPYKTNNVEIMKKLDDYCEIRDNIRCDTFKNYEDLLRYNTHIKQKRQYFRNEMQEYNYNLDNIKDKRLSIAIYDKNIINKIFKYKYNVEYDFFKRIDEYIKNEQEAEKAFLPVETSEACNSFKDDSNFLKITNPEIICKIFKNLFNTLSSFKRNLQSSPHYDNDCRFINYWLNDKLRKDGTNDSNYVKIFYDKLQEDKVFDTDKLLKNKIYDINYGDLKNLRILYNLYVSLYKIIDKINNEQGSQNYTCSFHTSICIEEYKAAKIACNDESSIFCRALDDFRDSYLSIPPNPKGDKGCNLSTSGKLPTDEEILSYRNIALGGKSKNNMVVSLIGSVFCFSFTFMLFYRVK
;
A
#
# COMPACT_ATOMS: atom_id res chain seq x y z
N MET A 1 -2.34 30.85 23.61
CA MET A 1 -1.21 30.58 22.70
C MET A 1 -1.56 29.32 21.92
N ASN A 2 -1.99 29.47 20.67
CA ASN A 2 -2.49 28.39 19.81
C ASN A 2 -1.35 27.46 19.42
N ILE A 3 -1.42 26.19 19.82
CA ILE A 3 -0.55 25.13 19.28
C ILE A 3 -1.35 24.42 18.20
N VAL A 4 -0.87 24.61 16.97
CA VAL A 4 -1.35 23.99 15.74
C VAL A 4 -1.19 22.47 15.87
N ASN A 5 -2.32 21.76 15.84
CA ASN A 5 -2.35 20.34 15.52
C ASN A 5 -1.81 20.16 14.10
N ASN A 6 -0.52 19.83 13.96
CA ASN A 6 -0.01 19.24 12.73
C ASN A 6 -0.46 17.77 12.67
N GLU A 7 -1.76 17.57 12.45
CA GLU A 7 -2.17 16.45 11.61
C GLU A 7 -1.44 16.67 10.28
N PHE A 8 -0.50 15.80 9.91
CA PHE A 8 -0.16 15.62 8.51
C PHE A 8 -1.38 14.98 7.81
N LYS A 9 -2.47 15.75 7.70
CA LYS A 9 -3.42 15.61 6.61
C LYS A 9 -2.64 15.93 5.36
N TYR A 10 -2.02 14.92 4.77
CA TYR A 10 -1.85 14.96 3.32
C TYR A 10 -3.25 15.20 2.77
N ASN A 11 -3.49 16.42 2.30
CA ASN A 11 -4.76 16.84 1.71
C ASN A 11 -4.83 16.21 0.32
N VAL A 12 -4.90 14.88 0.29
CA VAL A 12 -4.97 14.06 -0.90
C VAL A 12 -6.33 14.38 -1.53
N LYS A 13 -6.33 15.20 -2.58
CA LYS A 13 -7.55 15.47 -3.36
C LYS A 13 -8.17 14.13 -3.78
N THR A 14 -9.32 13.78 -3.23
CA THR A 14 -10.01 12.53 -3.50
C THR A 14 -10.58 12.55 -4.93
N ILE A 15 -10.63 11.37 -5.57
CA ILE A 15 -11.43 11.21 -6.79
C ILE A 15 -12.88 11.40 -6.40
N LYS A 16 -13.49 12.44 -6.96
CA LYS A 16 -14.90 12.78 -6.81
C LYS A 16 -15.69 12.09 -7.91
N ASP A 17 -16.70 11.32 -7.54
CA ASP A 17 -17.60 10.65 -8.48
C ASP A 17 -18.33 11.67 -9.37
N GLU A 18 -18.60 12.85 -8.83
CA GLU A 18 -19.34 13.93 -9.50
C GLU A 18 -18.57 14.50 -10.70
N ASP A 19 -17.24 14.43 -10.65
CA ASP A 19 -16.36 14.86 -11.73
C ASP A 19 -16.19 13.79 -12.82
N GLN A 20 -16.82 12.61 -12.66
CA GLN A 20 -16.63 11.47 -13.57
C GLN A 20 -17.74 11.34 -14.62
N ILE A 21 -17.38 10.75 -15.76
CA ILE A 21 -18.27 10.53 -16.91
C ILE A 21 -19.61 9.86 -16.54
N PRO A 22 -19.70 8.82 -15.67
CA PRO A 22 -20.99 8.25 -15.30
C PRO A 22 -21.94 9.27 -14.67
N TYR A 23 -21.45 10.09 -13.74
CA TYR A 23 -22.26 11.10 -13.05
C TYR A 23 -22.65 12.22 -14.01
N GLU A 24 -21.70 12.73 -14.79
CA GLU A 24 -21.95 13.76 -15.80
C GLU A 24 -23.01 13.31 -16.83
N PHE A 25 -22.95 12.06 -17.28
CA PHE A 25 -23.96 11.53 -18.19
C PHE A 25 -25.33 11.42 -17.52
N TYR A 26 -25.38 10.81 -16.33
CA TYR A 26 -26.65 10.54 -15.65
C TYR A 26 -27.37 11.84 -15.25
N SER A 27 -26.62 12.84 -14.77
CA SER A 27 -27.16 14.17 -14.43
C SER A 27 -27.80 14.89 -15.63
N ARG A 28 -27.37 14.61 -16.86
CA ARG A 28 -27.96 15.18 -18.08
C ARG A 28 -29.31 14.55 -18.44
N LEU A 29 -29.62 13.36 -17.93
CA LEU A 29 -30.84 12.63 -18.32
C LEU A 29 -32.12 13.36 -17.88
N ASP A 30 -32.06 14.08 -16.76
CA ASP A 30 -33.18 14.82 -16.18
C ASP A 30 -33.34 16.26 -16.69
N ILE A 31 -32.47 16.71 -17.60
CA ILE A 31 -32.65 18.01 -18.25
C ILE A 31 -34.02 17.99 -18.97
N PRO A 32 -34.90 18.99 -18.78
CA PRO A 32 -36.20 19.02 -19.45
C PRO A 32 -36.07 19.07 -20.98
N GLU A 33 -37.09 18.60 -21.69
CA GLU A 33 -37.18 18.69 -23.15
C GLU A 33 -38.61 19.04 -23.56
N ASN A 34 -38.76 19.89 -24.56
CA ASN A 34 -40.08 20.34 -25.00
C ASN A 34 -40.79 19.23 -25.79
N ALA A 35 -42.07 18.99 -25.51
CA ALA A 35 -42.89 18.00 -26.22
C ALA A 35 -42.87 18.17 -27.75
N SER A 36 -42.80 19.41 -28.26
CA SER A 36 -42.73 19.69 -29.70
C SER A 36 -41.49 19.08 -30.37
N ASN A 37 -40.39 18.94 -29.64
CA ASN A 37 -39.15 18.36 -30.16
C ASN A 37 -39.25 16.85 -30.40
N LEU A 38 -40.26 16.18 -29.83
CA LEU A 38 -40.47 14.75 -30.05
C LEU A 38 -40.67 14.42 -31.53
N LYS A 39 -41.39 15.27 -32.29
CA LYS A 39 -41.58 15.10 -33.74
C LYS A 39 -40.26 15.22 -34.53
N ASN A 40 -39.32 16.01 -34.03
CA ASN A 40 -37.97 16.14 -34.63
C ASN A 40 -37.11 14.90 -34.37
N PHE A 41 -37.45 14.12 -33.34
CA PHE A 41 -36.73 12.90 -32.98
C PHE A 41 -37.37 11.64 -33.55
N ILE A 42 -38.71 11.61 -33.65
CA ILE A 42 -39.52 10.52 -34.17
C ILE A 42 -40.58 11.10 -35.13
N PRO A 43 -40.22 11.32 -36.40
CA PRO A 43 -41.10 11.86 -37.43
C PRO A 43 -42.41 11.09 -37.69
N SER A 44 -42.49 9.82 -37.30
CA SER A 44 -43.66 8.98 -37.55
C SER A 44 -44.80 9.31 -36.58
N GLU A 45 -45.86 9.96 -37.08
CA GLU A 45 -47.06 10.28 -36.30
C GLU A 45 -47.77 9.02 -35.79
N ALA A 46 -47.73 7.91 -36.56
CA ALA A 46 -48.30 6.62 -36.20
C ALA A 46 -47.77 6.07 -34.85
N THR A 47 -46.59 6.50 -34.45
CA THR A 47 -45.88 6.03 -33.27
C THR A 47 -46.30 6.75 -31.98
N LEU A 48 -47.00 7.89 -32.10
CA LEU A 48 -47.40 8.77 -31.00
C LEU A 48 -48.91 8.97 -30.90
N ILE A 49 -49.71 8.29 -31.75
CA ILE A 49 -51.17 8.37 -31.79
C ILE A 49 -51.81 8.05 -30.43
N PHE A 50 -51.15 7.20 -29.63
CA PHE A 50 -51.67 6.69 -28.35
C PHE A 50 -51.04 7.36 -27.12
N VAL A 51 -50.59 8.62 -27.24
CA VAL A 51 -50.05 9.41 -26.11
C VAL A 51 -51.00 10.55 -25.78
N ASP A 52 -51.81 10.33 -24.74
CA ASP A 52 -52.89 11.25 -24.35
C ASP A 52 -52.36 12.46 -23.58
N HIS A 53 -51.35 12.26 -22.72
CA HIS A 53 -50.85 13.31 -21.83
C HIS A 53 -49.69 14.10 -22.46
N ASN A 54 -49.70 15.43 -22.30
CA ASN A 54 -48.60 16.26 -22.78
C ASN A 54 -47.31 16.00 -21.98
N GLU A 55 -47.42 15.74 -20.68
CA GLU A 55 -46.29 15.39 -19.82
C GLU A 55 -45.61 14.08 -20.27
N SER A 56 -46.40 13.11 -20.78
CA SER A 56 -45.85 11.90 -21.40
C SER A 56 -45.01 12.25 -22.63
N LYS A 57 -45.46 13.19 -23.46
CA LYS A 57 -44.70 13.65 -24.65
C LYS A 57 -43.40 14.33 -24.27
N GLU A 58 -43.38 15.10 -23.17
CA GLU A 58 -42.15 15.70 -22.63
C GLU A 58 -41.15 14.64 -22.16
N ILE A 59 -41.60 13.63 -21.41
CA ILE A 59 -40.73 12.52 -20.95
C ILE A 59 -40.21 11.71 -22.14
N LEU A 60 -41.05 11.44 -23.16
CA LEU A 60 -40.63 10.74 -24.37
C LEU A 60 -39.65 11.59 -25.20
N ALA A 61 -39.81 12.91 -25.23
CA ALA A 61 -38.85 13.82 -25.86
C ALA A 61 -37.50 13.79 -25.13
N GLN A 62 -37.51 13.82 -23.79
CA GLN A 62 -36.30 13.65 -22.97
C GLN A 62 -35.62 12.30 -23.26
N LEU A 63 -36.39 11.21 -23.30
CA LEU A 63 -35.87 9.88 -23.63
C LEU A 63 -35.18 9.87 -25.01
N ALA A 64 -35.83 10.44 -26.02
CA ALA A 64 -35.28 10.50 -27.37
C ALA A 64 -33.99 11.31 -27.42
N ARG A 65 -33.95 12.49 -26.80
CA ARG A 65 -32.71 13.28 -26.64
C ARG A 65 -31.63 12.50 -25.91
N ASN A 66 -31.97 11.82 -24.82
CA ASN A 66 -31.03 11.05 -24.01
C ASN A 66 -30.37 9.92 -24.82
N ILE A 67 -31.13 9.23 -25.66
CA ILE A 67 -30.56 8.20 -26.56
C ILE A 67 -29.66 8.86 -27.62
N LYS A 68 -30.04 10.04 -28.15
CA LYS A 68 -29.17 10.79 -29.07
C LYS A 68 -27.86 11.26 -28.42
N LEU A 69 -27.84 11.58 -27.12
CA LEU A 69 -26.61 11.93 -26.39
C LEU A 69 -25.56 10.82 -26.43
N ILE A 70 -25.99 9.55 -26.50
CA ILE A 70 -25.07 8.41 -26.66
C ILE A 70 -24.29 8.54 -27.97
N VAL A 71 -24.98 8.90 -29.05
CA VAL A 71 -24.39 9.01 -30.38
C VAL A 71 -23.45 10.21 -30.47
N SER A 72 -23.88 11.37 -29.95
CA SER A 72 -23.15 12.63 -30.11
C SER A 72 -21.98 12.79 -29.13
N ASN A 73 -22.15 12.40 -27.86
CA ASN A 73 -21.22 12.75 -26.79
C ASN A 73 -20.59 11.54 -26.09
N TYR A 74 -21.26 10.38 -26.07
CA TYR A 74 -20.81 9.20 -25.30
C TYR A 74 -20.71 7.89 -26.10
N PRO A 75 -20.09 7.86 -27.30
CA PRO A 75 -20.11 6.67 -28.16
C PRO A 75 -19.24 5.50 -27.64
N LYS A 76 -18.22 5.76 -26.81
CA LYS A 76 -17.22 4.76 -26.40
C LYS A 76 -17.76 3.69 -25.43
N ASN A 77 -18.74 4.02 -24.59
CA ASN A 77 -19.34 3.09 -23.61
C ASN A 77 -20.88 3.05 -23.75
N TYR A 78 -21.35 3.04 -24.99
CA TYR A 78 -22.78 3.16 -25.31
C TYR A 78 -23.65 2.06 -24.68
N VAL A 79 -23.11 0.85 -24.50
CA VAL A 79 -23.83 -0.26 -23.86
C VAL A 79 -24.16 0.06 -22.40
N LYS A 80 -23.22 0.65 -21.65
CA LYS A 80 -23.49 1.12 -20.29
C LYS A 80 -24.46 2.29 -20.30
N ARG A 81 -24.26 3.27 -21.18
CA ARG A 81 -25.17 4.42 -21.31
C ARG A 81 -26.60 3.98 -21.62
N CYS A 82 -26.76 2.94 -22.43
CA CYS A 82 -28.06 2.34 -22.70
C CYS A 82 -28.67 1.68 -21.44
N ARG A 83 -27.87 1.02 -20.58
CA ARG A 83 -28.35 0.55 -19.27
C ARG A 83 -28.77 1.71 -18.36
N ASP A 84 -27.99 2.78 -18.32
CA ASP A 84 -28.27 3.99 -17.54
C ASP A 84 -29.60 4.63 -17.98
N ILE A 85 -29.86 4.77 -19.30
CA ILE A 85 -31.13 5.28 -19.83
C ILE A 85 -32.30 4.33 -19.52
N ASN A 86 -32.11 3.02 -19.65
CA ASN A 86 -33.16 2.04 -19.30
C ASN A 86 -33.51 2.10 -17.81
N TYR A 87 -32.50 2.23 -16.95
CA TYR A 87 -32.69 2.43 -15.52
C TYR A 87 -33.44 3.74 -15.24
N TRP A 88 -33.01 4.86 -15.82
CA TRP A 88 -33.69 6.15 -15.71
C TRP A 88 -35.15 6.09 -16.16
N MET A 89 -35.44 5.44 -17.29
CA MET A 89 -36.81 5.29 -17.79
C MET A 89 -37.67 4.43 -16.87
N ASN A 90 -37.11 3.36 -16.29
CA ASN A 90 -37.80 2.55 -15.28
C ASN A 90 -38.18 3.41 -14.07
N GLU A 91 -37.27 4.26 -13.61
CA GLU A 91 -37.53 5.17 -12.50
C GLU A 91 -38.66 6.13 -12.87
N LYS A 92 -38.62 6.80 -14.04
CA LYS A 92 -39.70 7.69 -14.49
C LYS A 92 -41.07 7.01 -14.54
N ILE A 93 -41.12 5.74 -14.95
CA ILE A 93 -42.38 4.97 -14.98
C ILE A 93 -42.87 4.62 -13.56
N LYS A 94 -41.96 4.32 -12.64
CA LYS A 94 -42.29 3.92 -11.26
C LYS A 94 -42.56 5.11 -10.33
N THR A 95 -42.08 6.30 -10.70
CA THR A 95 -42.26 7.55 -9.94
C THR A 95 -43.75 7.80 -9.62
N PRO A 96 -44.12 7.97 -8.33
CA PRO A 96 -45.52 8.14 -7.91
C PRO A 96 -46.26 9.28 -8.63
N GLU A 97 -45.59 10.40 -8.91
CA GLU A 97 -46.13 11.57 -9.59
C GLU A 97 -46.54 11.25 -11.05
N ASN A 98 -45.90 10.26 -11.66
CA ASN A 98 -46.15 9.84 -13.03
C ASN A 98 -47.19 8.71 -13.13
N ARG A 99 -47.88 8.34 -12.04
CA ARG A 99 -48.84 7.22 -12.02
C ARG A 99 -49.88 7.29 -13.13
N LYS A 100 -50.41 8.48 -13.43
CA LYS A 100 -51.38 8.72 -14.50
C LYS A 100 -50.79 8.54 -15.91
N LEU A 101 -49.48 8.65 -16.05
CA LEU A 101 -48.73 8.59 -17.32
C LEU A 101 -48.24 7.18 -17.66
N VAL A 102 -48.34 6.22 -16.71
CA VAL A 102 -47.72 4.88 -16.84
C VAL A 102 -48.15 4.15 -18.11
N SER A 103 -49.43 4.23 -18.48
CA SER A 103 -49.96 3.58 -19.69
C SER A 103 -49.26 4.10 -20.95
N ASP A 104 -49.21 5.42 -21.10
CA ASP A 104 -48.55 6.11 -22.21
C ASP A 104 -47.08 5.74 -22.29
N LEU A 105 -46.37 5.83 -21.15
CA LEU A 105 -44.92 5.65 -21.08
C LEU A 105 -44.50 4.21 -21.32
N LYS A 106 -45.18 3.22 -20.72
CA LYS A 106 -44.83 1.81 -20.87
C LYS A 106 -44.89 1.37 -22.33
N THR A 107 -45.93 1.78 -23.06
CA THR A 107 -46.12 1.38 -24.45
C THR A 107 -45.20 2.18 -25.38
N SER A 108 -45.21 3.51 -25.23
CA SER A 108 -44.60 4.41 -26.23
C SER A 108 -43.07 4.46 -26.13
N CYS A 109 -42.50 4.18 -24.95
CA CYS A 109 -41.04 4.19 -24.80
C CYS A 109 -40.35 3.15 -25.70
N TYR A 110 -40.95 1.97 -25.91
CA TYR A 110 -40.40 0.94 -26.81
C TYR A 110 -40.16 1.49 -28.21
N SER A 111 -41.12 2.28 -28.70
CA SER A 111 -40.99 2.90 -30.00
C SER A 111 -39.84 3.91 -30.06
N VAL A 112 -39.67 4.72 -29.01
CA VAL A 112 -38.55 5.67 -28.91
C VAL A 112 -37.21 4.94 -28.92
N PHE A 113 -37.06 3.89 -28.10
CA PHE A 113 -35.85 3.07 -28.06
C PHE A 113 -35.55 2.44 -29.43
N ASN A 114 -36.56 1.89 -30.09
CA ASN A 114 -36.38 1.18 -31.37
C ASN A 114 -36.18 2.12 -32.58
N TYR A 115 -36.55 3.40 -32.46
CA TYR A 115 -36.48 4.34 -33.58
C TYR A 115 -35.07 4.90 -33.81
N ILE A 116 -34.31 5.17 -32.75
CA ILE A 116 -33.04 5.89 -32.85
C ILE A 116 -31.90 4.92 -33.21
N LYS A 117 -31.30 5.14 -34.38
CA LYS A 117 -30.25 4.31 -34.98
C LYS A 117 -28.90 5.04 -35.06
N TRP A 118 -27.83 4.27 -35.28
CA TRP A 118 -26.48 4.83 -35.48
C TRP A 118 -26.35 5.55 -36.82
N ASN A 119 -25.62 6.67 -36.85
CA ASN A 119 -25.41 7.47 -38.07
C ASN A 119 -24.33 6.89 -39.03
N LYS A 120 -23.92 5.62 -38.88
CA LYS A 120 -22.80 5.03 -39.64
C LYS A 120 -23.29 4.16 -40.80
N GLY A 121 -23.29 4.73 -42.00
CA GLY A 121 -23.13 3.99 -43.26
C GLY A 121 -24.21 2.95 -43.59
N GLY A 122 -25.48 3.23 -43.27
CA GLY A 122 -26.61 2.38 -43.67
C GLY A 122 -26.83 1.14 -42.79
N SER A 123 -26.21 1.03 -41.61
CA SER A 123 -26.63 0.01 -40.64
C SER A 123 -27.94 0.42 -39.97
N ASP A 124 -28.93 -0.48 -40.00
CA ASP A 124 -30.21 -0.31 -39.29
C ASP A 124 -30.09 -0.57 -37.77
N GLU A 125 -28.87 -0.46 -37.22
CA GLU A 125 -28.57 -0.84 -35.85
C GLU A 125 -29.10 0.20 -34.86
N ILE A 126 -29.99 -0.28 -33.97
CA ILE A 126 -30.59 0.50 -32.90
C ILE A 126 -29.52 0.87 -31.86
N VAL A 127 -29.47 2.15 -31.49
CA VAL A 127 -28.47 2.67 -30.52
C VAL A 127 -28.65 2.06 -29.15
N CYS A 128 -29.90 1.98 -28.68
CA CYS A 128 -30.24 1.46 -27.38
C CYS A 128 -31.56 0.71 -27.44
N LYS A 129 -31.55 -0.57 -27.05
CA LYS A 129 -32.78 -1.37 -26.96
C LYS A 129 -33.40 -1.19 -25.58
N ARG A 130 -34.74 -1.19 -25.55
CA ARG A 130 -35.50 -1.22 -24.30
C ARG A 130 -35.21 -2.54 -23.58
N ASN A 131 -34.85 -2.44 -22.30
CA ASN A 131 -34.70 -3.55 -21.37
C ASN A 131 -35.24 -3.12 -20.01
N GLU A 132 -36.32 -3.77 -19.56
CA GLU A 132 -36.96 -3.45 -18.27
C GLU A 132 -36.10 -3.89 -17.07
N GLU A 133 -35.19 -4.83 -17.28
CA GLU A 133 -34.26 -5.35 -16.28
C GLU A 133 -32.81 -5.10 -16.73
N PRO A 134 -32.33 -3.84 -16.73
CA PRO A 134 -30.97 -3.50 -17.15
C PRO A 134 -29.90 -4.15 -16.27
N TYR A 135 -30.27 -4.54 -15.05
CA TYR A 135 -29.46 -5.30 -14.10
C TYR A 135 -30.26 -6.53 -13.67
N LYS A 136 -29.77 -7.74 -13.94
CA LYS A 136 -30.44 -9.02 -13.67
C LYS A 136 -30.36 -9.40 -12.17
N THR A 137 -30.89 -8.55 -11.30
CA THR A 137 -30.82 -8.70 -9.84
C THR A 137 -31.99 -8.02 -9.14
N ASN A 138 -32.24 -8.43 -7.89
CA ASN A 138 -33.26 -7.80 -7.05
C ASN A 138 -32.82 -6.41 -6.55
N ASN A 139 -31.52 -6.13 -6.45
CA ASN A 139 -31.01 -4.84 -5.96
C ASN A 139 -30.37 -4.03 -7.10
N VAL A 140 -31.23 -3.42 -7.91
CA VAL A 140 -30.89 -2.70 -9.13
C VAL A 140 -30.04 -1.45 -8.85
N GLU A 141 -30.29 -0.75 -7.73
CA GLU A 141 -29.58 0.48 -7.36
C GLU A 141 -28.10 0.20 -7.05
N ILE A 142 -27.81 -0.81 -6.22
CA ILE A 142 -26.42 -1.19 -5.90
C ILE A 142 -25.67 -1.59 -7.17
N MET A 143 -26.32 -2.33 -8.09
CA MET A 143 -25.67 -2.73 -9.34
C MET A 143 -25.38 -1.55 -10.26
N LYS A 144 -26.27 -0.56 -10.29
CA LYS A 144 -26.03 0.68 -11.02
C LYS A 144 -24.81 1.42 -10.47
N LYS A 145 -24.76 1.61 -9.15
CA LYS A 145 -23.60 2.21 -8.45
C LYS A 145 -22.30 1.42 -8.70
N LEU A 146 -22.40 0.10 -8.75
CA LEU A 146 -21.25 -0.78 -9.04
C LEU A 146 -20.78 -0.67 -10.50
N ASP A 147 -21.71 -0.56 -11.45
CA ASP A 147 -21.40 -0.35 -12.87
C ASP A 147 -20.72 1.01 -13.08
N ASP A 148 -21.17 2.05 -12.37
CA ASP A 148 -20.55 3.37 -12.34
C ASP A 148 -19.12 3.30 -11.78
N TYR A 149 -18.94 2.65 -10.62
CA TYR A 149 -17.61 2.44 -10.02
C TYR A 149 -16.65 1.70 -10.94
N CYS A 150 -17.12 0.63 -11.61
CA CYS A 150 -16.30 -0.15 -12.54
C CYS A 150 -15.83 0.71 -13.72
N GLU A 151 -16.70 1.54 -14.29
CA GLU A 151 -16.33 2.49 -15.35
C GLU A 151 -15.30 3.53 -14.86
N ILE A 152 -15.50 4.13 -13.68
CA ILE A 152 -14.56 5.10 -13.10
C ILE A 152 -13.19 4.46 -12.92
N ARG A 153 -13.16 3.27 -12.30
CA ARG A 153 -11.93 2.53 -12.09
C ARG A 153 -11.19 2.26 -13.40
N ASP A 154 -11.91 1.72 -14.39
CA ASP A 154 -11.28 1.31 -15.65
C ASP A 154 -10.78 2.53 -16.44
N ASN A 155 -11.50 3.65 -16.42
CA ASN A 155 -11.06 4.90 -17.05
C ASN A 155 -9.81 5.47 -16.37
N ILE A 156 -9.75 5.49 -15.04
CA ILE A 156 -8.55 5.97 -14.32
C ILE A 156 -7.36 5.04 -14.57
N ARG A 157 -7.59 3.73 -14.72
CA ARG A 157 -6.53 2.77 -15.05
C ARG A 157 -5.97 2.96 -16.46
N CYS A 158 -6.73 3.52 -17.40
CA CYS A 158 -6.24 3.86 -18.73
C CYS A 158 -5.25 5.04 -18.70
N ASP A 159 -5.38 5.93 -17.73
CA ASP A 159 -4.40 6.98 -17.45
C ASP A 159 -3.29 6.40 -16.56
N THR A 160 -2.21 5.93 -17.18
CA THR A 160 -1.07 5.37 -16.44
C THR A 160 -0.56 6.43 -15.45
N PHE A 161 -0.59 6.11 -14.15
CA PHE A 161 -0.31 7.06 -13.06
C PHE A 161 0.98 7.85 -13.32
N LYS A 162 0.87 9.18 -13.33
CA LYS A 162 1.99 10.07 -13.68
C LYS A 162 2.95 10.27 -12.51
N ASN A 163 2.51 10.03 -11.28
CA ASN A 163 3.30 10.14 -10.06
C ASN A 163 2.71 9.29 -8.90
N TYR A 164 3.41 9.24 -7.76
CA TYR A 164 3.00 8.51 -6.56
C TYR A 164 1.72 9.05 -5.90
N GLU A 165 1.45 10.35 -6.01
CA GLU A 165 0.22 10.94 -5.46
C GLU A 165 -1.02 10.48 -6.22
N ASP A 166 -0.96 10.41 -7.55
CA ASP A 166 -2.06 9.92 -8.40
C ASP A 166 -2.38 8.45 -8.05
N LEU A 167 -1.34 7.65 -7.80
CA LEU A 167 -1.49 6.28 -7.31
C LEU A 167 -2.15 6.26 -5.93
N LEU A 168 -1.71 7.09 -4.98
CA LEU A 168 -2.28 7.13 -3.62
C LEU A 168 -3.76 7.54 -3.66
N ARG A 169 -4.12 8.56 -4.45
CA ARG A 169 -5.51 9.02 -4.68
C ARG A 169 -6.41 7.90 -5.18
N TYR A 170 -5.94 7.20 -6.21
CA TYR A 170 -6.66 6.06 -6.78
C TYR A 170 -6.90 4.97 -5.75
N ASN A 171 -5.89 4.57 -4.99
CA ASN A 171 -6.04 3.49 -4.01
C ASN A 171 -6.92 3.89 -2.82
N THR A 172 -6.90 5.15 -2.38
CA THR A 172 -7.84 5.66 -1.39
C THR A 172 -9.28 5.53 -1.90
N HIS A 173 -9.54 5.91 -3.16
CA HIS A 173 -10.86 5.78 -3.78
C HIS A 173 -11.32 4.30 -3.87
N ILE A 174 -10.46 3.39 -4.33
CA ILE A 174 -10.75 1.94 -4.36
C ILE A 174 -11.07 1.40 -2.96
N LYS A 175 -10.28 1.77 -1.94
CA LYS A 175 -10.49 1.33 -0.56
C LYS A 175 -11.84 1.80 -0.02
N GLN A 176 -12.19 3.07 -0.23
CA GLN A 176 -13.46 3.65 0.19
C GLN A 176 -14.65 2.97 -0.49
N LYS A 177 -14.59 2.78 -1.81
CA LYS A 177 -15.66 2.12 -2.58
C LYS A 177 -15.80 0.65 -2.21
N ARG A 178 -14.70 -0.08 -1.97
CA ARG A 178 -14.74 -1.46 -1.48
C ARG A 178 -15.47 -1.55 -0.13
N GLN A 179 -15.19 -0.63 0.79
CA GLN A 179 -15.86 -0.58 2.09
C GLN A 179 -17.35 -0.27 1.94
N TYR A 180 -17.70 0.71 1.10
CA TYR A 180 -19.08 1.04 0.76
C TYR A 180 -19.84 -0.19 0.25
N PHE A 181 -19.37 -0.84 -0.82
CA PHE A 181 -20.07 -2.01 -1.38
C PHE A 181 -20.11 -3.20 -0.42
N ARG A 182 -19.09 -3.39 0.45
CA ARG A 182 -19.13 -4.44 1.48
C ARG A 182 -20.26 -4.18 2.48
N ASN A 183 -20.38 -2.95 2.99
CA ASN A 183 -21.41 -2.60 3.95
C ASN A 183 -22.81 -2.74 3.33
N GLU A 184 -22.99 -2.20 2.12
CA GLU A 184 -24.25 -2.27 1.37
C GLU A 184 -24.60 -3.70 0.94
N MET A 185 -23.68 -4.66 0.95
CA MET A 185 -24.00 -6.07 0.66
C MET A 185 -24.32 -6.87 1.91
N GLN A 186 -23.69 -6.51 3.04
CA GLN A 186 -23.96 -7.12 4.34
C GLN A 186 -25.36 -6.76 4.85
N GLU A 187 -25.80 -5.52 4.67
CA GLU A 187 -27.14 -5.06 5.05
C GLU A 187 -28.25 -5.86 4.33
N TYR A 188 -27.97 -6.41 3.15
CA TYR A 188 -28.95 -7.14 2.33
C TYR A 188 -28.74 -8.67 2.32
N ASN A 189 -27.96 -9.23 3.27
CA ASN A 189 -27.69 -10.68 3.39
C ASN A 189 -27.16 -11.33 2.09
N TYR A 190 -26.35 -10.61 1.29
CA TYR A 190 -25.76 -11.19 0.10
C TYR A 190 -24.67 -12.21 0.48
N ASN A 191 -24.76 -13.45 -0.02
CA ASN A 191 -23.75 -14.47 0.25
C ASN A 191 -22.46 -14.15 -0.55
N LEU A 192 -21.46 -13.60 0.15
CA LEU A 192 -20.17 -13.20 -0.42
C LEU A 192 -19.37 -14.41 -0.98
N ASP A 193 -19.67 -15.63 -0.54
CA ASP A 193 -18.97 -16.85 -0.97
C ASP A 193 -19.55 -17.46 -2.26
N ASN A 194 -20.68 -16.93 -2.77
CA ASN A 194 -21.38 -17.48 -3.95
C ASN A 194 -21.65 -16.42 -5.04
N ILE A 195 -20.77 -15.42 -5.13
CA ILE A 195 -20.84 -14.35 -6.13
C ILE A 195 -20.54 -14.94 -7.52
N LYS A 196 -21.59 -15.18 -8.32
CA LYS A 196 -21.45 -15.51 -9.76
C LYS A 196 -21.24 -14.28 -10.64
N ASP A 197 -21.50 -13.07 -10.12
CA ASP A 197 -21.30 -11.83 -10.87
C ASP A 197 -19.84 -11.40 -10.84
N LYS A 198 -19.18 -11.52 -11.99
CA LYS A 198 -17.77 -11.16 -12.22
C LYS A 198 -17.46 -9.71 -11.80
N ARG A 199 -18.43 -8.78 -11.86
CA ARG A 199 -18.25 -7.37 -11.48
C ARG A 199 -18.23 -7.18 -9.97
N LEU A 200 -19.06 -7.91 -9.23
CA LEU A 200 -19.04 -7.94 -7.76
C LEU A 200 -17.72 -8.52 -7.26
N SER A 201 -17.29 -9.66 -7.83
CA SER A 201 -16.03 -10.28 -7.43
C SER A 201 -14.86 -9.34 -7.68
N ILE A 202 -14.90 -8.60 -8.79
CA ILE A 202 -13.89 -7.62 -9.13
C ILE A 202 -13.90 -6.45 -8.14
N ALA A 203 -15.05 -5.92 -7.71
CA ALA A 203 -15.10 -4.80 -6.76
C ALA A 203 -14.73 -5.19 -5.32
N ILE A 204 -15.01 -6.43 -4.93
CA ILE A 204 -14.69 -6.97 -3.59
C ILE A 204 -13.24 -7.46 -3.51
N TYR A 205 -12.72 -8.08 -4.57
CA TYR A 205 -11.41 -8.73 -4.61
C TYR A 205 -10.38 -8.04 -5.51
N ASP A 206 -10.64 -6.82 -6.01
CA ASP A 206 -9.66 -6.08 -6.81
C ASP A 206 -8.34 -6.00 -6.04
N LYS A 207 -7.34 -6.76 -6.50
CA LYS A 207 -6.02 -6.73 -5.91
C LYS A 207 -5.41 -5.40 -6.32
N ASN A 208 -5.38 -4.45 -5.38
CA ASN A 208 -4.74 -3.15 -5.51
C ASN A 208 -3.48 -3.26 -6.39
N ILE A 209 -3.39 -2.48 -7.46
CA ILE A 209 -2.14 -2.34 -8.26
C ILE A 209 -0.98 -1.98 -7.32
N ILE A 210 -1.29 -1.24 -6.25
CA ILE A 210 -0.41 -1.01 -5.12
C ILE A 210 0.15 -2.30 -4.52
N ASN A 211 -0.58 -3.39 -4.34
CA ASN A 211 -0.03 -4.62 -3.77
C ASN A 211 1.06 -5.24 -4.67
N LYS A 212 0.94 -5.11 -5.99
CA LYS A 212 1.98 -5.55 -6.94
C LYS A 212 3.19 -4.62 -6.88
N ILE A 213 2.99 -3.31 -6.85
CA ILE A 213 4.06 -2.30 -6.72
C ILE A 213 4.76 -2.43 -5.36
N PHE A 214 4.01 -2.54 -4.27
CA PHE A 214 4.51 -2.75 -2.93
C PHE A 214 5.19 -4.10 -2.79
N LYS A 215 4.70 -5.18 -3.44
CA LYS A 215 5.44 -6.45 -3.48
C LYS A 215 6.77 -6.31 -4.22
N TYR A 216 6.78 -5.61 -5.35
CA TYR A 216 8.01 -5.31 -6.08
C TYR A 216 8.96 -4.44 -5.24
N LYS A 217 8.47 -3.34 -4.67
CA LYS A 217 9.24 -2.42 -3.82
C LYS A 217 9.71 -3.08 -2.52
N TYR A 218 8.95 -4.03 -1.97
CA TYR A 218 9.38 -4.90 -0.87
C TYR A 218 10.53 -5.81 -1.30
N ASN A 219 10.36 -6.55 -2.40
CA ASN A 219 11.39 -7.43 -2.96
C ASN A 219 12.66 -6.66 -3.35
N VAL A 220 12.52 -5.35 -3.58
CA VAL A 220 13.63 -4.43 -3.77
C VAL A 220 14.20 -4.09 -2.39
N GLU A 221 13.48 -3.42 -1.49
CA GLU A 221 14.07 -2.76 -0.32
C GLU A 221 14.39 -3.67 0.89
N TYR A 222 13.61 -4.73 1.13
CA TYR A 222 13.69 -5.52 2.38
C TYR A 222 14.05 -6.99 2.14
N ASP A 223 14.19 -7.42 0.88
CA ASP A 223 14.42 -8.84 0.54
C ASP A 223 15.74 -9.40 1.06
N PHE A 224 16.71 -8.52 1.34
CA PHE A 224 17.98 -8.90 1.97
C PHE A 224 17.75 -9.49 3.38
N PHE A 225 16.64 -9.17 4.07
CA PHE A 225 16.33 -9.77 5.37
C PHE A 225 16.11 -11.29 5.31
N LYS A 226 15.81 -11.86 4.13
CA LYS A 226 15.73 -13.31 3.94
C LYS A 226 17.06 -14.04 4.15
N ARG A 227 18.18 -13.31 4.10
CA ARG A 227 19.55 -13.81 4.33
C ARG A 227 20.22 -13.13 5.52
N ILE A 228 19.42 -12.57 6.44
CA ILE A 228 19.96 -11.75 7.52
C ILE A 228 20.84 -12.54 8.49
N ASP A 229 20.64 -13.86 8.63
CA ASP A 229 21.54 -14.70 9.42
C ASP A 229 22.97 -14.69 8.88
N GLU A 230 23.14 -14.78 7.56
CA GLU A 230 24.42 -14.74 6.88
C GLU A 230 25.10 -13.39 7.13
N TYR A 231 24.35 -12.30 6.98
CA TYR A 231 24.87 -10.95 7.17
C TYR A 231 25.26 -10.65 8.63
N ILE A 232 24.50 -11.14 9.60
CA ILE A 232 24.86 -11.01 11.03
C ILE A 232 26.15 -11.78 11.32
N LYS A 233 26.33 -12.99 10.76
CA LYS A 233 27.58 -13.75 10.90
C LYS A 233 28.76 -13.02 10.25
N ASN A 234 28.57 -12.50 9.04
CA ASN A 234 29.59 -11.73 8.31
C ASN A 234 30.00 -10.45 9.06
N GLU A 235 29.05 -9.73 9.70
CA GLU A 235 29.36 -8.58 10.57
C GLU A 235 30.23 -9.02 11.76
N GLN A 236 29.86 -10.10 12.45
CA GLN A 236 30.61 -10.62 13.59
C GLN A 236 32.03 -11.07 13.20
N GLU A 237 32.20 -11.71 12.04
CA GLU A 237 33.51 -12.10 11.53
C GLU A 237 34.35 -10.88 11.16
N ALA A 238 33.75 -9.89 10.49
CA ALA A 238 34.44 -8.65 10.11
C ALA A 238 34.90 -7.84 11.34
N GLU A 239 34.12 -7.84 12.42
CA GLU A 239 34.48 -7.24 13.71
C GLU A 239 35.62 -8.01 14.41
N LYS A 240 35.62 -9.35 14.39
CA LYS A 240 36.68 -10.16 15.00
C LYS A 240 38.02 -10.06 14.26
N ALA A 241 37.99 -9.97 12.93
CA ALA A 241 39.18 -9.83 12.09
C ALA A 241 39.95 -8.51 12.32
N PHE A 242 39.40 -7.58 13.12
CA PHE A 242 39.99 -6.29 13.45
C PHE A 242 41.08 -6.36 14.53
N LEU A 243 41.20 -7.46 15.28
CA LEU A 243 42.26 -7.64 16.27
C LEU A 243 43.54 -8.22 15.64
N PRO A 244 44.72 -7.67 15.99
CA PRO A 244 45.39 -6.61 15.25
C PRO A 244 45.99 -7.16 13.94
N VAL A 245 45.24 -7.05 12.84
CA VAL A 245 45.81 -7.21 11.49
C VAL A 245 45.94 -5.82 10.90
N GLU A 246 47.15 -5.49 10.43
CA GLU A 246 47.51 -4.31 9.65
C GLU A 246 46.44 -4.02 8.59
N THR A 247 45.48 -3.18 8.92
CA THR A 247 44.35 -2.92 8.03
C THR A 247 44.39 -1.46 7.64
N SER A 248 44.92 -1.23 6.43
CA SER A 248 44.66 -0.08 5.59
C SER A 248 45.09 1.28 6.15
N GLU A 249 46.33 1.72 5.83
CA GLU A 249 46.78 3.10 6.08
C GLU A 249 45.73 4.15 5.66
N ALA A 250 45.02 3.91 4.55
CA ALA A 250 43.97 4.79 4.06
C ALA A 250 42.82 5.02 5.07
N CYS A 251 42.47 4.01 5.89
CA CYS A 251 41.42 4.17 6.89
C CYS A 251 41.86 5.06 8.07
N ASN A 252 43.16 5.15 8.35
CA ASN A 252 43.66 6.02 9.42
C ASN A 252 43.38 7.50 9.12
N SER A 253 43.28 7.88 7.84
CA SER A 253 42.93 9.24 7.41
C SER A 253 41.53 9.70 7.84
N PHE A 254 40.63 8.77 8.18
CA PHE A 254 39.28 9.11 8.65
C PHE A 254 39.27 9.67 10.07
N LYS A 255 40.29 9.35 10.88
CA LYS A 255 40.38 9.75 12.28
C LYS A 255 40.42 11.28 12.44
N ASP A 256 41.15 11.95 11.55
CA ASP A 256 41.39 13.40 11.61
C ASP A 256 40.58 14.19 10.56
N ASP A 257 39.62 13.54 9.88
CA ASP A 257 38.82 14.18 8.84
C ASP A 257 37.70 15.05 9.45
N SER A 258 37.64 16.32 9.03
CA SER A 258 36.68 17.29 9.52
C SER A 258 35.22 16.90 9.28
N ASN A 259 34.93 16.07 8.26
CA ASN A 259 33.58 15.59 7.98
C ASN A 259 33.12 14.54 8.99
N PHE A 260 34.04 13.82 9.64
CA PHE A 260 33.72 12.68 10.51
C PHE A 260 33.92 12.94 12.01
N LEU A 261 34.12 14.19 12.43
CA LEU A 261 34.33 14.58 13.83
C LEU A 261 33.19 14.19 14.79
N LYS A 262 31.96 14.07 14.29
CA LYS A 262 30.78 13.65 15.10
C LYS A 262 30.70 12.13 15.30
N ILE A 263 31.53 11.36 14.58
CA ILE A 263 31.53 9.90 14.58
C ILE A 263 32.60 9.42 15.54
N THR A 264 32.22 8.44 16.35
CA THR A 264 33.16 7.79 17.25
C THR A 264 33.95 6.76 16.45
N ASN A 265 35.27 6.91 16.41
CA ASN A 265 36.21 6.01 15.75
C ASN A 265 35.88 5.71 14.27
N PRO A 266 35.74 6.73 13.39
CA PRO A 266 35.40 6.54 11.98
C PRO A 266 36.42 5.68 11.22
N GLU A 267 37.68 5.66 11.65
CA GLU A 267 38.74 4.77 11.14
C GLU A 267 38.45 3.30 11.42
N ILE A 268 37.80 2.98 12.54
CA ILE A 268 37.38 1.61 12.87
C ILE A 268 36.20 1.21 11.98
N ILE A 269 35.24 2.11 11.78
CA ILE A 269 34.10 1.88 10.88
C ILE A 269 34.61 1.61 9.45
N CYS A 270 35.60 2.38 8.97
CA CYS A 270 36.24 2.15 7.67
C CYS A 270 36.84 0.75 7.55
N LYS A 271 37.59 0.31 8.56
CA LYS A 271 38.24 -1.00 8.55
C LYS A 271 37.21 -2.14 8.58
N ILE A 272 36.17 -2.05 9.42
CA ILE A 272 35.08 -3.04 9.45
C ILE A 272 34.32 -3.04 8.12
N PHE A 273 34.04 -1.87 7.54
CA PHE A 273 33.35 -1.77 6.24
C PHE A 273 34.13 -2.48 5.13
N LYS A 274 35.45 -2.27 5.06
CA LYS A 274 36.32 -2.96 4.10
C LYS A 274 36.32 -4.48 4.32
N ASN A 275 36.41 -4.93 5.56
CA ASN A 275 36.35 -6.36 5.88
C ASN A 275 35.00 -6.95 5.49
N LEU A 276 33.91 -6.27 5.82
CA LEU A 276 32.55 -6.67 5.48
C LEU A 276 32.35 -6.77 3.96
N PHE A 277 32.88 -5.81 3.19
CA PHE A 277 32.91 -5.89 1.74
C PHE A 277 33.59 -7.17 1.25
N ASN A 278 34.71 -7.58 1.86
CA ASN A 278 35.43 -8.79 1.47
C ASN A 278 34.78 -10.11 1.94
N THR A 279 33.90 -10.08 2.96
CA THR A 279 33.21 -11.29 3.45
C THR A 279 31.91 -11.59 2.70
N LEU A 280 31.24 -10.58 2.16
CA LEU A 280 29.97 -10.76 1.44
C LEU A 280 30.13 -11.57 0.15
N SER A 281 29.23 -12.52 -0.03
CA SER A 281 29.31 -13.60 -1.04
C SER A 281 29.54 -13.11 -2.48
N SER A 282 28.88 -12.04 -2.90
CA SER A 282 28.92 -11.53 -4.27
C SER A 282 30.20 -10.72 -4.54
N PHE A 283 30.74 -10.08 -3.51
CA PHE A 283 31.98 -9.29 -3.61
C PHE A 283 33.21 -10.19 -3.49
N LYS A 284 33.19 -11.21 -2.63
CA LYS A 284 34.28 -12.20 -2.50
C LYS A 284 34.65 -12.89 -3.81
N ARG A 285 33.70 -13.03 -4.73
CA ARG A 285 33.90 -13.68 -6.04
C ARG A 285 33.98 -12.69 -7.21
N ASN A 286 33.89 -11.38 -6.95
CA ASN A 286 33.76 -10.33 -7.96
C ASN A 286 32.60 -10.58 -8.97
N LEU A 287 31.48 -11.14 -8.51
CA LEU A 287 30.37 -11.56 -9.38
C LEU A 287 29.20 -10.58 -9.27
N GLN A 288 29.16 -9.55 -10.12
CA GLN A 288 27.95 -8.73 -10.31
C GLN A 288 26.75 -9.54 -10.81
N SER A 289 27.01 -10.66 -11.51
CA SER A 289 25.98 -11.59 -11.99
C SER A 289 25.44 -12.52 -10.89
N SER A 290 25.94 -12.42 -9.66
CA SER A 290 25.43 -13.20 -8.54
C SER A 290 23.94 -12.87 -8.31
N PRO A 291 23.06 -13.87 -8.11
CA PRO A 291 21.67 -13.63 -7.75
C PRO A 291 21.53 -12.91 -6.40
N HIS A 292 22.61 -12.85 -5.63
CA HIS A 292 22.69 -12.23 -4.31
C HIS A 292 23.26 -10.81 -4.33
N TYR A 293 23.78 -10.34 -5.47
CA TYR A 293 24.53 -9.08 -5.54
C TYR A 293 23.71 -7.87 -5.07
N ASP A 294 22.46 -7.75 -5.50
CA ASP A 294 21.60 -6.63 -5.08
C ASP A 294 21.28 -6.68 -3.58
N ASN A 295 21.12 -7.87 -3.00
CA ASN A 295 20.88 -8.03 -1.56
C ASN A 295 22.15 -7.73 -0.75
N ASP A 296 23.32 -8.15 -1.22
CA ASP A 296 24.61 -7.84 -0.59
C ASP A 296 24.87 -6.31 -0.62
N CYS A 297 24.57 -5.64 -1.75
CA CYS A 297 24.65 -4.19 -1.90
C CYS A 297 23.70 -3.45 -0.93
N ARG A 298 22.47 -3.93 -0.77
CA ARG A 298 21.48 -3.32 0.13
C ARG A 298 21.90 -3.44 1.59
N PHE A 299 22.35 -4.63 1.98
CA PHE A 299 22.82 -4.87 3.33
C PHE A 299 24.01 -3.97 3.67
N ILE A 300 25.06 -3.94 2.83
CA ILE A 300 26.25 -3.14 3.13
C ILE A 300 25.95 -1.64 3.13
N ASN A 301 25.02 -1.16 2.28
CA ASN A 301 24.55 0.22 2.31
C ASN A 301 23.76 0.54 3.59
N TYR A 302 22.85 -0.36 4.00
CA TYR A 302 22.14 -0.25 5.28
C TYR A 302 23.13 -0.20 6.45
N TRP A 303 24.09 -1.13 6.49
CA TRP A 303 25.07 -1.23 7.57
C TRP A 303 25.86 0.08 7.73
N LEU A 304 26.34 0.65 6.61
CA LEU A 304 27.09 1.90 6.66
C LEU A 304 26.23 3.08 7.10
N ASN A 305 24.99 3.17 6.60
CA ASN A 305 24.02 4.16 7.08
C ASN A 305 23.78 4.02 8.58
N ASP A 306 23.64 2.79 9.07
CA ASP A 306 23.40 2.51 10.48
C ASP A 306 24.58 2.99 11.36
N LYS A 307 25.82 2.70 10.97
CA LYS A 307 27.01 3.09 11.74
C LYS A 307 27.28 4.59 11.72
N LEU A 308 27.02 5.25 10.59
CA LEU A 308 27.39 6.66 10.42
C LEU A 308 26.31 7.63 10.93
N ARG A 309 25.03 7.25 10.95
CA ARG A 309 23.94 8.24 11.14
C ARG A 309 23.17 7.98 12.41
N LYS A 310 23.42 8.75 13.47
CA LYS A 310 22.63 8.64 14.72
C LYS A 310 21.22 9.21 14.56
N ASP A 311 20.30 8.77 15.41
CA ASP A 311 18.93 9.29 15.43
C ASP A 311 18.92 10.82 15.61
N GLY A 312 18.15 11.52 14.78
CA GLY A 312 18.09 12.98 14.77
C GLY A 312 19.13 13.71 13.91
N THR A 313 20.07 13.00 13.26
CA THR A 313 20.98 13.62 12.27
C THR A 313 20.44 13.45 10.85
N ASN A 314 19.98 14.56 10.26
CA ASN A 314 19.47 14.64 8.89
C ASN A 314 20.52 15.20 7.91
N ASP A 315 21.80 15.06 8.25
CA ASP A 315 22.91 15.52 7.40
C ASP A 315 22.88 14.69 6.10
N SER A 316 22.34 15.29 5.03
CA SER A 316 22.25 14.67 3.72
C SER A 316 23.64 14.50 3.12
N ASN A 317 23.87 13.40 2.38
CA ASN A 317 25.13 13.04 1.73
C ASN A 317 26.24 12.52 2.66
N TYR A 318 25.95 12.29 3.94
CA TYR A 318 26.97 11.90 4.92
C TYR A 318 27.60 10.54 4.61
N VAL A 319 26.77 9.56 4.24
CA VAL A 319 27.21 8.20 3.89
C VAL A 319 27.93 8.20 2.54
N LYS A 320 27.43 9.00 1.59
CA LYS A 320 28.07 9.17 0.30
C LYS A 320 29.48 9.78 0.44
N ILE A 321 29.63 10.84 1.24
CA ILE A 321 30.94 11.48 1.50
C ILE A 321 31.93 10.47 2.10
N PHE A 322 31.47 9.62 3.01
CA PHE A 322 32.31 8.54 3.57
C PHE A 322 32.82 7.59 2.48
N TYR A 323 31.93 7.10 1.63
CA TYR A 323 32.32 6.18 0.55
C TYR A 323 33.20 6.86 -0.50
N ASP A 324 32.89 8.10 -0.89
CA ASP A 324 33.68 8.87 -1.86
C ASP A 324 35.13 9.08 -1.35
N LYS A 325 35.31 9.38 -0.05
CA LYS A 325 36.66 9.43 0.55
C LYS A 325 37.35 8.07 0.51
N LEU A 326 36.64 6.99 0.81
CA LEU A 326 37.22 5.64 0.79
C LEU A 326 37.75 5.24 -0.60
N GLN A 327 37.24 5.83 -1.69
CA GLN A 327 37.76 5.63 -3.06
C GLN A 327 39.16 6.24 -3.30
N GLU A 328 39.70 7.00 -2.34
CA GLU A 328 41.13 7.38 -2.33
C GLU A 328 42.02 6.13 -2.20
N ASP A 329 41.54 5.10 -1.49
CA ASP A 329 42.20 3.81 -1.39
C ASP A 329 42.06 3.00 -2.70
N LYS A 330 43.11 2.99 -3.50
CA LYS A 330 43.12 2.36 -4.83
C LYS A 330 43.03 0.84 -4.81
N VAL A 331 43.24 0.19 -3.66
CA VAL A 331 43.06 -1.27 -3.54
C VAL A 331 41.66 -1.65 -3.08
N PHE A 332 40.84 -0.69 -2.68
CA PHE A 332 39.45 -0.93 -2.29
C PHE A 332 38.50 -0.83 -3.48
N ASP A 333 37.60 -1.81 -3.60
CA ASP A 333 36.53 -1.84 -4.62
C ASP A 333 37.03 -1.55 -6.04
N THR A 334 38.16 -2.17 -6.43
CA THR A 334 38.83 -1.95 -7.73
C THR A 334 37.89 -2.14 -8.92
N ASP A 335 37.00 -3.12 -8.85
CA ASP A 335 36.00 -3.44 -9.87
C ASP A 335 34.76 -2.53 -9.80
N LYS A 336 34.74 -1.56 -8.87
CA LYS A 336 33.67 -0.57 -8.68
C LYS A 336 32.30 -1.22 -8.47
N LEU A 337 32.28 -2.32 -7.73
CA LEU A 337 31.09 -3.10 -7.40
C LEU A 337 30.10 -2.30 -6.56
N LEU A 338 30.56 -1.36 -5.74
CA LEU A 338 29.69 -0.52 -4.91
C LEU A 338 29.35 0.83 -5.55
N LYS A 339 29.80 1.10 -6.77
CA LYS A 339 29.51 2.35 -7.47
C LYS A 339 28.01 2.55 -7.63
N ASN A 340 27.50 3.70 -7.17
CA ASN A 340 26.07 4.05 -7.12
C ASN A 340 25.21 3.11 -6.25
N LYS A 341 25.81 2.21 -5.46
CA LYS A 341 25.11 1.32 -4.53
C LYS A 341 25.15 1.83 -3.09
N ILE A 342 26.08 2.73 -2.77
CA ILE A 342 26.16 3.41 -1.48
C ILE A 342 25.48 4.78 -1.58
N TYR A 343 24.48 5.01 -0.72
CA TYR A 343 23.66 6.21 -0.70
C TYR A 343 23.01 6.42 0.68
N ASP A 344 22.65 7.67 0.99
CA ASP A 344 21.94 8.02 2.21
C ASP A 344 20.48 7.55 2.16
N ILE A 345 20.11 6.63 3.05
CA ILE A 345 18.75 6.12 3.19
C ILE A 345 17.87 7.20 3.84
N ASN A 346 16.60 7.36 3.42
CA ASN A 346 15.71 8.31 4.10
C ASN A 346 15.61 7.98 5.60
N TYR A 347 15.58 8.98 6.47
CA TYR A 347 15.57 8.79 7.92
C TYR A 347 14.46 7.83 8.41
N GLY A 348 13.23 7.97 7.88
CA GLY A 348 12.12 7.10 8.24
C GLY A 348 12.37 5.63 7.82
N ASP A 349 12.91 5.42 6.63
CA ASP A 349 13.24 4.09 6.13
C ASP A 349 14.42 3.48 6.90
N LEU A 350 15.45 4.27 7.23
CA LEU A 350 16.59 3.80 8.04
C LEU A 350 16.13 3.36 9.43
N LYS A 351 15.24 4.12 10.07
CA LYS A 351 14.63 3.76 11.35
C LYS A 351 13.87 2.43 11.26
N ASN A 352 13.10 2.22 10.20
CA ASN A 352 12.38 0.97 9.96
C ASN A 352 13.33 -0.21 9.76
N LEU A 353 14.39 -0.04 8.97
CA LEU A 353 15.41 -1.07 8.76
C LEU A 353 16.13 -1.44 10.07
N ARG A 354 16.47 -0.45 10.92
CA ARG A 354 17.06 -0.66 12.25
C ARG A 354 16.19 -1.53 13.15
N ILE A 355 14.89 -1.24 13.21
CA ILE A 355 13.94 -2.00 14.02
C ILE A 355 13.94 -3.46 13.57
N LEU A 356 13.82 -3.73 12.27
CA LEU A 356 13.86 -5.10 11.75
C LEU A 356 15.21 -5.78 12.03
N TYR A 357 16.32 -5.07 11.86
CA TYR A 357 17.64 -5.62 12.16
C TYR A 357 17.75 -6.07 13.62
N ASN A 358 17.32 -5.23 14.56
CA ASN A 358 17.35 -5.54 15.98
C ASN A 358 16.44 -6.73 16.34
N LEU A 359 15.26 -6.82 15.71
CA LEU A 359 14.35 -7.95 15.84
C LEU A 359 15.02 -9.25 15.39
N TYR A 360 15.63 -9.26 14.20
CA TYR A 360 16.34 -10.44 13.69
C TYR A 360 17.58 -10.79 14.53
N VAL A 361 18.37 -9.82 14.98
CA VAL A 361 19.48 -10.06 15.91
C VAL A 361 18.99 -10.70 17.20
N SER A 362 17.87 -10.23 17.76
CA SER A 362 17.26 -10.80 18.95
C SER A 362 16.77 -12.24 18.71
N LEU A 363 16.14 -12.47 17.56
CA LEU A 363 15.71 -13.80 17.10
C LEU A 363 16.88 -14.79 17.02
N TYR A 364 18.00 -14.42 16.38
CA TYR A 364 19.15 -15.33 16.29
C TYR A 364 19.84 -15.57 17.63
N LYS A 365 19.84 -14.60 18.55
CA LYS A 365 20.30 -14.82 19.93
C LYS A 365 19.41 -15.82 20.67
N ILE A 366 18.10 -15.79 20.45
CA ILE A 366 17.17 -16.79 20.99
C ILE A 366 17.49 -18.17 20.40
N ILE A 367 17.63 -18.28 19.08
CA ILE A 367 17.95 -19.54 18.38
C ILE A 367 19.28 -20.12 18.88
N ASP A 368 20.32 -19.30 18.99
CA ASP A 368 21.64 -19.71 19.49
C ASP A 368 21.55 -20.28 20.92
N LYS A 369 20.77 -19.64 21.80
CA LYS A 369 20.50 -20.14 23.16
C LYS A 369 19.70 -21.44 23.20
N ILE A 370 18.77 -21.64 22.25
CA ILE A 370 18.03 -22.90 22.14
C ILE A 370 18.97 -24.04 21.70
N ASN A 371 19.86 -23.76 20.75
CA ASN A 371 20.72 -24.77 20.12
C ASN A 371 21.96 -25.14 20.95
N ASN A 372 22.59 -24.19 21.65
CA ASN A 372 23.84 -24.46 22.38
C ASN A 372 23.60 -25.09 23.76
N GLU A 373 24.49 -26.02 24.18
CA GLU A 373 24.43 -26.73 25.47
C GLU A 373 25.30 -26.10 26.57
N GLN A 374 26.25 -25.21 26.24
CA GLN A 374 27.16 -24.59 27.21
C GLN A 374 27.08 -23.06 27.18
N GLY A 375 26.79 -22.49 28.35
CA GLY A 375 26.64 -21.06 28.57
C GLY A 375 27.95 -20.31 28.46
N SER A 376 27.90 -19.15 27.79
CA SER A 376 28.98 -18.15 27.81
C SER A 376 28.48 -16.75 27.40
N GLN A 377 27.31 -16.31 27.86
CA GLN A 377 26.92 -14.88 27.83
C GLN A 377 25.94 -14.56 28.97
N ASN A 378 26.13 -13.39 29.59
CA ASN A 378 25.46 -12.87 30.81
C ASN A 378 23.92 -12.78 30.76
N TYR A 379 23.27 -12.99 29.62
CA TYR A 379 21.83 -12.77 29.43
C TYR A 379 21.07 -14.08 29.22
N THR A 380 19.89 -14.15 29.83
CA THR A 380 18.96 -15.29 29.75
C THR A 380 18.15 -15.24 28.46
N CYS A 381 17.59 -16.38 28.02
CA CYS A 381 16.70 -16.41 26.87
C CYS A 381 15.48 -15.47 27.05
N SER A 382 14.99 -15.37 28.29
CA SER A 382 13.92 -14.44 28.68
C SER A 382 14.27 -12.98 28.36
N PHE A 383 15.52 -12.57 28.53
CA PHE A 383 15.96 -11.21 28.21
C PHE A 383 15.87 -10.89 26.70
N HIS A 384 16.34 -11.79 25.84
CA HIS A 384 16.24 -11.57 24.39
C HIS A 384 14.79 -11.66 23.89
N THR A 385 14.02 -12.53 24.51
CA THR A 385 12.60 -12.71 24.22
C THR A 385 11.79 -11.46 24.59
N SER A 386 12.04 -10.85 25.75
CA SER A 386 11.33 -9.64 26.17
C SER A 386 11.67 -8.43 25.28
N ILE A 387 12.95 -8.27 24.91
CA ILE A 387 13.36 -7.24 23.94
C ILE A 387 12.62 -7.42 22.62
N CYS A 388 12.62 -8.65 22.09
CA CYS A 388 11.94 -8.98 20.85
C CYS A 388 10.44 -8.64 20.89
N ILE A 389 9.75 -8.99 21.99
CA ILE A 389 8.32 -8.70 22.17
C ILE A 389 8.05 -7.21 22.19
N GLU A 390 8.80 -6.45 22.99
CA GLU A 390 8.56 -5.02 23.17
C GLU A 390 8.89 -4.23 21.90
N GLU A 391 9.99 -4.55 21.21
CA GLU A 391 10.33 -3.93 19.93
C GLU A 391 9.29 -4.27 18.85
N TYR A 392 8.87 -5.54 18.73
CA TYR A 392 7.88 -5.96 17.75
C TYR A 392 6.53 -5.29 18.00
N LYS A 393 6.11 -5.23 19.26
CA LYS A 393 4.88 -4.55 19.69
C LYS A 393 4.93 -3.07 19.32
N ALA A 394 6.00 -2.36 19.67
CA ALA A 394 6.16 -0.95 19.35
C ALA A 394 6.14 -0.71 17.82
N ALA A 395 6.83 -1.56 17.06
CA ALA A 395 6.88 -1.50 15.60
C ALA A 395 5.50 -1.72 14.97
N LYS A 396 4.76 -2.75 15.42
CA LYS A 396 3.40 -3.05 14.95
C LYS A 396 2.39 -1.99 15.38
N ILE A 397 2.54 -1.34 16.53
CA ILE A 397 1.70 -0.19 16.89
C ILE A 397 1.92 0.97 15.92
N ALA A 398 3.17 1.29 15.58
CA ALA A 398 3.52 2.37 14.64
C ALA A 398 3.17 2.06 13.17
N CYS A 399 2.94 0.79 12.84
CA CYS A 399 2.49 0.29 11.56
C CYS A 399 1.01 0.68 11.31
N ASN A 400 0.77 1.91 10.87
CA ASN A 400 -0.57 2.48 10.65
C ASN A 400 -1.21 2.08 9.31
N ASP A 401 -0.41 1.60 8.35
CA ASP A 401 -0.86 1.09 7.06
C ASP A 401 -0.32 -0.33 6.88
N GLU A 402 -1.19 -1.32 7.12
CA GLU A 402 -0.89 -2.75 6.97
C GLU A 402 -0.35 -3.12 5.58
N SER A 403 -0.65 -2.31 4.56
CA SER A 403 -0.14 -2.51 3.21
C SER A 403 1.28 -1.97 2.99
N SER A 404 1.80 -1.19 3.94
CA SER A 404 3.16 -0.65 3.85
C SER A 404 4.21 -1.77 3.82
N ILE A 405 5.35 -1.44 3.23
CA ILE A 405 6.45 -2.39 3.05
C ILE A 405 7.01 -2.84 4.39
N PHE A 406 7.17 -1.90 5.32
CA PHE A 406 7.65 -2.17 6.67
C PHE A 406 6.70 -3.10 7.44
N CYS A 407 5.38 -2.87 7.37
CA CYS A 407 4.40 -3.73 8.03
C CYS A 407 4.47 -5.19 7.57
N ARG A 408 4.62 -5.40 6.25
CA ARG A 408 4.77 -6.76 5.70
C ARG A 408 6.09 -7.41 6.11
N ALA A 409 7.18 -6.64 6.18
CA ALA A 409 8.44 -7.15 6.70
C ALA A 409 8.34 -7.57 8.19
N LEU A 410 7.52 -6.89 8.99
CA LEU A 410 7.22 -7.32 10.37
C LEU A 410 6.41 -8.62 10.40
N ASP A 411 5.51 -8.83 9.44
CA ASP A 411 4.76 -10.10 9.32
C ASP A 411 5.69 -11.26 8.94
N ASP A 412 6.62 -11.06 8.00
CA ASP A 412 7.63 -12.09 7.67
C ASP A 412 8.55 -12.40 8.86
N PHE A 413 8.89 -11.39 9.66
CA PHE A 413 9.61 -11.57 10.91
C PHE A 413 8.78 -12.42 11.90
N ARG A 414 7.50 -12.13 12.08
CA ARG A 414 6.60 -12.91 12.95
C ARG A 414 6.55 -14.37 12.49
N ASP A 415 6.42 -14.63 11.20
CA ASP A 415 6.40 -15.98 10.65
C ASP A 415 7.72 -16.71 10.93
N SER A 416 8.85 -16.02 10.77
CA SER A 416 10.17 -16.53 11.14
C SER A 416 10.25 -16.88 12.63
N TYR A 417 9.74 -16.03 13.50
CA TYR A 417 9.70 -16.25 14.95
C TYR A 417 8.82 -17.45 15.34
N LEU A 418 7.64 -17.58 14.74
CA LEU A 418 6.70 -18.68 14.99
C LEU A 418 7.18 -20.01 14.41
N SER A 419 8.09 -19.99 13.43
CA SER A 419 8.68 -21.20 12.85
C SER A 419 9.73 -21.86 13.76
N ILE A 420 10.18 -21.20 14.83
CA ILE A 420 11.14 -21.77 15.76
C ILE A 420 10.50 -22.97 16.46
N PRO A 421 11.14 -24.16 16.43
CA PRO A 421 10.59 -25.33 17.07
C PRO A 421 10.47 -25.11 18.60
N PRO A 422 9.41 -25.62 19.25
CA PRO A 422 9.29 -25.56 20.69
C PRO A 422 10.51 -26.24 21.33
N ASN A 423 11.15 -25.59 22.31
CA ASN A 423 12.21 -26.24 23.05
C ASN A 423 11.60 -27.41 23.85
N PRO A 424 11.88 -28.69 23.50
CA PRO A 424 11.16 -29.83 24.04
C PRO A 424 11.39 -30.06 25.54
N LYS A 425 12.41 -29.41 26.12
CA LYS A 425 12.76 -29.60 27.54
C LYS A 425 12.37 -28.44 28.45
N GLY A 426 12.06 -27.24 27.94
CA GLY A 426 11.76 -26.06 28.78
C GLY A 426 12.93 -25.55 29.67
N ASP A 427 13.93 -26.39 29.94
CA ASP A 427 15.06 -26.19 30.85
C ASP A 427 15.98 -25.02 30.46
N LYS A 428 15.95 -24.57 29.20
CA LYS A 428 16.77 -23.44 28.70
C LYS A 428 16.09 -22.08 28.83
N GLY A 429 14.88 -22.03 29.42
CA GLY A 429 14.15 -20.77 29.70
C GLY A 429 13.58 -20.04 28.48
N CYS A 430 13.61 -20.65 27.29
CA CYS A 430 12.99 -20.14 26.06
C CYS A 430 11.57 -20.71 25.90
N ASN A 431 10.56 -20.09 26.52
CA ASN A 431 9.18 -20.52 26.38
C ASN A 431 8.40 -19.61 25.42
N LEU A 432 8.68 -19.76 24.11
CA LEU A 432 8.11 -18.93 23.05
C LEU A 432 6.58 -19.06 22.92
N SER A 433 6.02 -20.18 23.38
CA SER A 433 4.58 -20.45 23.35
C SER A 433 3.82 -19.78 24.49
N THR A 434 4.51 -19.35 25.55
CA THR A 434 3.89 -18.70 26.74
C THR A 434 4.50 -17.31 27.00
N SER A 435 5.52 -17.20 27.85
CA SER A 435 6.15 -15.93 28.23
C SER A 435 6.86 -15.24 27.06
N GLY A 436 7.19 -16.00 26.01
CA GLY A 436 7.78 -15.50 24.79
C GLY A 436 6.83 -15.30 23.62
N LYS A 437 5.52 -15.31 23.86
CA LYS A 437 4.54 -15.18 22.78
C LYS A 437 4.52 -13.75 22.26
N LEU A 438 4.66 -13.58 20.94
CA LEU A 438 4.43 -12.29 20.29
C LEU A 438 2.94 -11.88 20.40
N PRO A 439 2.63 -10.58 20.57
CA PRO A 439 1.25 -10.11 20.58
C PRO A 439 0.55 -10.43 19.26
N THR A 440 -0.71 -10.85 19.37
CA THR A 440 -1.64 -11.11 18.26
C THR A 440 -2.06 -9.81 17.59
N ASP A 441 -2.59 -9.90 16.36
CA ASP A 441 -3.10 -8.72 15.64
C ASP A 441 -4.26 -8.04 16.37
N GLU A 442 -5.10 -8.81 17.08
CA GLU A 442 -6.16 -8.30 17.95
C GLU A 442 -5.61 -7.50 19.15
N GLU A 443 -4.57 -8.02 19.81
CA GLU A 443 -3.89 -7.32 20.91
C GLU A 443 -3.22 -6.03 20.41
N ILE A 444 -2.55 -6.06 19.25
CA ILE A 444 -1.99 -4.87 18.62
C ILE A 444 -3.08 -3.84 18.31
N LEU A 445 -4.23 -4.26 17.77
CA LEU A 445 -5.35 -3.37 17.47
C LEU A 445 -5.88 -2.69 18.75
N SER A 446 -6.00 -3.46 19.83
CA SER A 446 -6.37 -2.94 21.16
C SER A 446 -5.39 -1.88 21.65
N TYR A 447 -4.08 -2.15 21.56
CA TYR A 447 -3.05 -1.18 21.95
C TYR A 447 -3.08 0.10 21.12
N ARG A 448 -3.31 -0.01 19.80
CA ARG A 448 -3.46 1.17 18.92
C ARG A 448 -4.67 2.02 19.34
N ASN A 449 -5.81 1.39 19.61
CA ASN A 449 -7.02 2.10 20.04
C ASN A 449 -6.80 2.86 21.36
N ILE A 450 -6.08 2.27 22.31
CA ILE A 450 -5.72 2.92 23.58
C ILE A 450 -4.77 4.12 23.33
N ALA A 451 -3.74 3.93 22.50
CA ALA A 451 -2.77 4.97 22.19
C ALA A 451 -3.40 6.17 21.45
N LEU A 452 -4.39 5.92 20.58
CA LEU A 452 -5.06 6.96 19.78
C LEU A 452 -6.27 7.60 20.50
N GLY A 453 -6.93 6.90 21.42
CA GLY A 453 -8.09 7.39 22.19
C GLY A 453 -7.75 8.24 23.43
N GLY A 454 -6.47 8.34 23.80
CA GLY A 454 -6.01 8.95 25.05
C GLY A 454 -5.89 10.48 25.05
N LYS A 455 -7.02 11.22 25.00
CA LYS A 455 -7.13 12.49 25.76
C LYS A 455 -7.64 12.16 27.16
N SER A 456 -6.76 11.69 28.04
CA SER A 456 -7.04 11.55 29.47
C SER A 456 -5.74 11.66 30.26
N LYS A 457 -5.75 12.51 31.28
CA LYS A 457 -4.64 12.81 32.20
C LYS A 457 -4.04 11.50 32.74
N ASN A 458 -2.79 11.19 32.37
CA ASN A 458 -1.81 10.49 33.20
C ASN A 458 -0.45 10.47 32.48
N ASN A 459 0.50 11.25 33.01
CA ASN A 459 1.88 11.41 32.52
C ASN A 459 2.78 10.18 32.75
N MET A 460 2.26 8.95 32.68
CA MET A 460 3.04 7.75 33.04
C MET A 460 3.43 6.87 31.84
N VAL A 461 2.75 6.97 30.70
CA VAL A 461 3.02 6.09 29.53
C VAL A 461 4.10 6.64 28.59
N VAL A 462 4.24 7.97 28.48
CA VAL A 462 5.27 8.59 27.63
C VAL A 462 6.69 8.39 28.20
N SER A 463 6.82 8.13 29.51
CA SER A 463 8.10 7.87 30.17
C SER A 463 8.66 6.46 29.93
N LEU A 464 7.85 5.49 29.51
CA LEU A 464 8.28 4.10 29.31
C LEU A 464 8.82 3.87 27.89
N ILE A 465 8.27 4.56 26.89
CA ILE A 465 8.74 4.45 25.50
C ILE A 465 10.12 5.10 25.37
N GLY A 466 10.35 6.28 25.98
CA GLY A 466 11.64 6.96 25.93
C GLY A 466 12.76 6.30 26.74
N SER A 467 12.43 5.60 27.84
CA SER A 467 13.43 4.99 28.72
C SER A 467 14.01 3.68 28.15
N VAL A 468 13.21 2.87 27.45
CA VAL A 468 13.68 1.63 26.79
C VAL A 468 14.62 1.92 25.61
N PHE A 469 14.40 3.02 24.86
CA PHE A 469 15.32 3.47 23.82
C PHE A 469 16.67 3.98 24.38
N CYS A 470 16.72 4.55 25.59
CA CYS A 470 17.97 4.98 26.21
C CYS A 470 18.79 3.85 26.85
N PHE A 471 18.13 2.84 27.45
CA PHE A 471 18.82 1.73 28.12
C PHE A 471 19.35 0.66 27.15
N SER A 472 18.71 0.44 26.00
CA SER A 472 19.23 -0.42 24.93
C SER A 472 20.46 0.18 24.24
N PHE A 473 20.50 1.52 24.10
CA PHE A 473 21.56 2.23 23.37
C PHE A 473 22.87 2.37 24.16
N THR A 474 22.78 2.53 25.49
CA THR A 474 23.97 2.60 26.34
C THR A 474 24.69 1.24 26.39
N PHE A 475 23.96 0.12 26.48
CA PHE A 475 24.58 -1.20 26.58
C PHE A 475 25.13 -1.79 25.26
N MET A 476 24.55 -1.46 24.10
CA MET A 476 25.13 -1.83 22.78
C MET A 476 26.48 -1.15 22.54
N LEU A 477 26.69 0.06 23.08
CA LEU A 477 27.97 0.77 23.00
C LEU A 477 29.03 0.17 23.95
N PHE A 478 28.64 -0.34 25.12
CA PHE A 478 29.58 -0.96 26.07
C PHE A 478 29.92 -2.44 25.78
N TYR A 479 29.12 -3.16 25.00
CA TYR A 479 29.46 -4.54 24.58
C TYR A 479 30.32 -4.61 23.31
N ARG A 480 30.51 -3.49 22.59
CA ARG A 480 31.39 -3.38 21.41
C ARG A 480 32.81 -2.92 21.72
N VAL A 481 33.16 -2.75 23.00
CA VAL A 481 34.54 -2.50 23.44
C VAL A 481 34.92 -3.54 24.49
N LYS A 482 35.46 -4.66 24.04
CA LYS A 482 36.49 -5.40 24.76
C LYS A 482 37.46 -6.02 23.77
#